data_AF-A0A7K3BLK6-F1
#
_entry.id   AF-A0A7K3BLK6-F1
#
_cell.length_a   1.000
_cell.length_b   1.000
_cell.length_c   1.000
_cell.angle_alpha   90.00
_cell.angle_beta   90.00
_cell.angle_gamma   90.00
#
_symmetry.space_group_name_H-M   'P 1'
#
loop_
_entity.id
_entity.type
_entity.pdbx_description
1 polymer ?
#
loop_
_entity_poly.entity_id
_entity_poly.type
_entity_poly.pdbx_seq_one_letter_code
_entity_poly.pdbx_strand_id
1 'polypeptide(L)'
;MQTAQGMDWGTVPAWFSAILSGGSVLLALYIILRDRKKAEREDAMKVICWRDSSDEERTTHVRNAAGRAIHHVRMLGWLRPNGGGTAEDVGFEGWGIAGLLHPDEDAEVTTLYRLGDRKIVHWAVQFTDADGRQWVRELNSGRLAEQVSQRRKALWRRAVRREVRHRRAMWRQVRGYGR
;
A
#
# COMPACT_ATOMS: atom_id res chain seq x y z
N MET A 1 12.43 -63.08 -24.62
CA MET A 1 11.53 -62.29 -25.48
C MET A 1 10.61 -61.50 -24.56
N GLN A 2 10.99 -60.29 -24.18
CA GLN A 2 10.15 -59.38 -23.40
C GLN A 2 9.46 -58.44 -24.39
N THR A 3 8.14 -58.51 -24.48
CA THR A 3 7.35 -57.53 -25.20
C THR A 3 7.36 -56.24 -24.39
N ALA A 4 7.81 -55.14 -25.01
CA ALA A 4 7.74 -53.82 -24.42
C ALA A 4 6.26 -53.53 -24.10
N GLN A 5 5.92 -53.52 -22.81
CA GLN A 5 4.61 -53.07 -22.36
C GLN A 5 4.50 -51.60 -22.72
N GLY A 6 3.66 -51.30 -23.71
CA GLY A 6 3.34 -49.93 -24.11
C GLY A 6 2.83 -49.18 -22.89
N MET A 7 3.49 -48.07 -22.57
CA MET A 7 3.12 -47.20 -21.48
C MET A 7 1.68 -46.72 -21.69
N ASP A 8 0.77 -47.14 -20.80
CA ASP A 8 -0.65 -46.77 -20.86
C ASP A 8 -0.79 -45.34 -20.32
N TRP A 9 -0.77 -44.36 -21.22
CA TRP A 9 -0.89 -42.94 -20.89
C TRP A 9 -2.31 -42.54 -20.44
N GLY A 10 -3.21 -43.51 -20.26
CA GLY A 10 -4.60 -43.29 -19.93
C GLY A 10 -5.39 -42.75 -21.13
N THR A 11 -6.71 -42.90 -21.09
CA THR A 11 -7.58 -42.39 -22.14
C THR A 11 -7.69 -40.86 -22.02
N VAL A 12 -7.64 -40.14 -23.15
CA VAL A 12 -7.79 -38.67 -23.21
C VAL A 12 -8.98 -38.15 -22.35
N PRO A 13 -10.15 -38.81 -22.31
CA PRO A 13 -11.26 -38.40 -21.44
C PRO A 13 -10.96 -38.39 -19.94
N ALA A 14 -10.07 -39.27 -19.45
CA ALA A 14 -9.68 -39.32 -18.04
C ALA A 14 -8.90 -38.06 -17.62
N TRP A 15 -8.05 -37.54 -18.49
CA TRP A 15 -7.28 -36.30 -18.26
C TRP A 15 -8.19 -35.08 -18.16
N PHE A 16 -9.17 -34.95 -19.06
CA PHE A 16 -10.14 -33.85 -19.01
C PHE A 16 -10.96 -33.88 -17.72
N SER A 17 -11.39 -35.07 -17.28
CA SER A 17 -12.15 -35.22 -16.03
C SER A 17 -11.33 -34.79 -14.81
N ALA A 18 -10.05 -35.13 -14.78
CA ALA A 18 -9.13 -34.72 -13.71
C ALA A 18 -8.90 -33.19 -13.70
N ILE A 19 -8.67 -32.58 -14.87
CA ILE A 19 -8.48 -31.12 -15.00
C ILE A 19 -9.75 -30.37 -14.61
N LEU A 20 -10.93 -30.84 -15.04
CA LEU A 20 -12.20 -30.17 -14.75
C LEU A 20 -12.53 -30.24 -13.25
N SER A 21 -12.25 -31.39 -12.61
CA SER A 21 -12.40 -31.55 -11.16
C SER A 21 -11.42 -30.65 -10.40
N GLY A 22 -10.14 -30.65 -10.76
CA GLY A 22 -9.14 -29.77 -10.13
C GLY A 22 -9.42 -28.28 -10.34
N GLY A 23 -9.87 -27.91 -11.54
CA GLY A 23 -10.26 -26.55 -11.87
C GLY A 23 -11.40 -26.01 -11.02
N SER A 24 -12.40 -26.86 -10.72
CA SER A 24 -13.53 -26.48 -9.85
C SER A 24 -13.09 -26.13 -8.43
N VAL A 25 -12.15 -26.91 -7.86
CA VAL A 25 -11.59 -26.68 -6.52
C VAL A 25 -10.77 -25.39 -6.49
N LEU A 26 -9.90 -25.19 -7.49
CA LEU A 26 -9.10 -23.97 -7.60
C LEU A 26 -9.97 -22.71 -7.76
N LEU A 27 -11.04 -22.80 -8.55
CA LEU A 27 -11.99 -21.71 -8.72
C LEU A 27 -12.73 -21.38 -7.41
N ALA A 28 -13.20 -22.40 -6.68
CA ALA A 28 -13.86 -22.20 -5.40
C ALA A 28 -12.92 -21.53 -4.38
N LEU A 29 -11.67 -22.02 -4.28
CA LEU A 29 -10.65 -21.40 -3.43
C LEU A 29 -10.37 -19.94 -3.83
N TYR A 30 -10.29 -19.67 -5.13
CA TYR A 30 -10.08 -18.32 -5.64
C TYR A 30 -11.23 -17.36 -5.23
N ILE A 31 -12.48 -17.81 -5.30
CA ILE A 31 -13.64 -17.00 -4.86
C ILE A 31 -13.53 -16.69 -3.36
N ILE A 32 -13.25 -17.68 -2.53
CA ILE A 32 -13.11 -17.49 -1.07
C ILE A 32 -12.00 -16.48 -0.74
N LEU A 33 -10.83 -16.61 -1.38
CA LEU A 33 -9.72 -15.69 -1.16
C LEU A 33 -10.05 -14.26 -1.63
N ARG A 34 -10.78 -14.14 -2.74
CA ARG A 34 -11.22 -12.84 -3.26
C ARG A 34 -12.21 -12.17 -2.32
N ASP A 35 -13.19 -12.91 -1.82
CA ASP A 35 -14.22 -12.38 -0.93
C ASP A 35 -13.65 -11.97 0.42
N ARG A 36 -12.75 -12.79 0.99
CA ARG A 36 -12.00 -12.43 2.20
C ARG A 36 -11.25 -11.10 2.02
N LYS A 37 -10.57 -10.93 0.88
CA LYS A 37 -9.87 -9.67 0.56
C LYS A 37 -10.80 -8.47 0.47
N LYS A 38 -12.02 -8.66 -0.03
CA LYS A 38 -13.03 -7.61 -0.10
C LYS A 38 -13.53 -7.24 1.30
N ALA A 39 -13.87 -8.22 2.13
CA ALA A 39 -14.32 -8.02 3.49
C ALA A 39 -13.27 -7.28 4.36
N GLU A 40 -12.00 -7.68 4.26
CA GLU A 40 -10.89 -7.02 4.98
C GLU A 40 -10.73 -5.55 4.55
N ARG A 41 -10.88 -5.28 3.24
CA ARG A 41 -10.84 -3.91 2.73
C ARG A 41 -12.03 -3.08 3.20
N GLU A 42 -13.22 -3.66 3.22
CA GLU A 42 -14.44 -3.01 3.71
C GLU A 42 -14.31 -2.65 5.20
N ASP A 43 -13.71 -3.53 6.00
CA ASP A 43 -13.46 -3.27 7.43
C ASP A 43 -12.45 -2.12 7.62
N ALA A 44 -11.32 -2.16 6.91
CA ALA A 44 -10.35 -1.06 6.94
C ALA A 44 -10.90 0.25 6.36
N MET A 45 -11.94 0.20 5.52
CA MET A 45 -12.64 1.39 5.02
C MET A 45 -13.44 2.12 6.10
N LYS A 46 -13.75 1.46 7.23
CA LYS A 46 -14.47 2.06 8.35
C LYS A 46 -13.56 2.86 9.29
N VAL A 47 -12.24 2.76 9.16
CA VAL A 47 -11.32 3.66 9.88
C VAL A 47 -11.44 5.06 9.29
N ILE A 48 -11.89 6.02 10.08
CA ILE A 48 -12.09 7.41 9.67
C ILE A 48 -10.88 8.22 10.14
N CYS A 49 -10.38 9.10 9.27
CA CYS A 49 -9.29 10.00 9.61
C CYS A 49 -9.62 11.39 9.09
N TRP A 50 -9.42 12.40 9.93
CA TRP A 50 -9.54 13.81 9.55
C TRP A 50 -8.42 14.60 10.19
N ARG A 51 -8.31 15.87 9.78
CA ARG A 51 -7.30 16.77 10.33
C ARG A 51 -7.97 18.10 10.65
N ASP A 52 -7.56 18.64 11.78
CA ASP A 52 -7.88 19.98 12.18
C ASP A 52 -6.58 20.79 12.15
N SER A 53 -6.70 22.03 11.67
CA SER A 53 -5.58 22.96 11.56
C SER A 53 -5.86 24.19 12.38
N SER A 54 -5.01 24.46 13.36
CA SER A 54 -4.84 25.80 13.93
C SER A 54 -3.64 26.47 13.27
N ASP A 55 -3.38 27.73 13.62
CA ASP A 55 -2.29 28.53 13.03
C ASP A 55 -0.90 27.93 13.32
N GLU A 56 -0.72 27.26 14.46
CA GLU A 56 0.58 26.75 14.93
C GLU A 56 0.65 25.22 14.98
N GLU A 57 -0.49 24.57 15.11
CA GLU A 57 -0.59 23.14 15.33
C GLU A 57 -1.49 22.46 14.31
N ARG A 58 -1.15 21.21 14.01
CA ARG A 58 -2.00 20.34 13.21
C ARG A 58 -2.31 19.10 14.01
N THR A 59 -3.59 18.84 14.19
CA THR A 59 -4.10 17.67 14.88
C THR A 59 -4.65 16.71 13.85
N THR A 60 -4.14 15.48 13.85
CA THR A 60 -4.72 14.38 13.07
C THR A 60 -5.54 13.52 14.00
N HIS A 61 -6.81 13.35 13.69
CA HIS A 61 -7.73 12.49 14.42
C HIS A 61 -7.95 11.20 13.66
N VAL A 62 -8.08 10.11 14.40
CA VAL A 62 -8.37 8.77 13.89
C VAL A 62 -9.45 8.14 14.74
N ARG A 63 -10.51 7.69 14.08
CA ARG A 63 -11.60 6.92 14.68
C ARG A 63 -11.64 5.52 14.11
N ASN A 64 -11.68 4.51 14.98
CA ASN A 64 -11.88 3.14 14.54
C ASN A 64 -13.37 2.77 14.54
N ALA A 65 -14.11 3.02 13.45
CA ALA A 65 -15.50 2.55 13.32
C ALA A 65 -15.60 1.10 12.79
N ALA A 66 -14.49 0.36 12.77
CA ALA A 66 -14.49 -1.06 12.39
C ALA A 66 -14.94 -1.93 13.57
N GLY A 67 -15.41 -3.14 13.29
CA GLY A 67 -15.84 -4.08 14.33
C GLY A 67 -14.69 -4.78 15.06
N ARG A 68 -13.44 -4.42 14.75
CA ARG A 68 -12.22 -5.07 15.24
C ARG A 68 -11.18 -4.01 15.60
N ALA A 69 -10.30 -4.35 16.54
CA ALA A 69 -9.22 -3.45 16.94
C ALA A 69 -8.19 -3.28 15.82
N ILE A 70 -7.59 -2.09 15.75
CA ILE A 70 -6.44 -1.79 14.89
C ILE A 70 -5.25 -1.41 15.76
N HIS A 71 -4.03 -1.61 15.25
CA HIS A 71 -2.80 -1.38 16.00
C HIS A 71 -1.74 -0.66 15.18
N HIS A 72 -0.71 -0.15 15.85
CA HIS A 72 0.35 0.65 15.24
C HIS A 72 -0.17 1.81 14.39
N VAL A 73 -1.11 2.59 14.94
CA VAL A 73 -1.67 3.76 14.26
C VAL A 73 -0.62 4.88 14.26
N ARG A 74 -0.24 5.34 13.08
CA ARG A 74 0.81 6.36 12.88
C ARG A 74 0.37 7.40 11.86
N MET A 75 0.63 8.67 12.14
CA MET A 75 0.52 9.74 11.16
C MET A 75 1.79 9.74 10.30
N LEU A 76 1.59 9.85 9.01
CA LEU A 76 2.63 9.91 7.99
C LEU A 76 2.66 11.32 7.42
N GLY A 77 3.83 11.95 7.50
CA GLY A 77 4.02 13.32 7.03
C GLY A 77 5.25 13.47 6.15
N TRP A 78 5.18 14.49 5.31
CA TRP A 78 6.28 14.92 4.45
C TRP A 78 6.97 16.10 5.11
N LEU A 79 8.30 16.02 5.27
CA LEU A 79 9.12 17.15 5.66
C LEU A 79 9.50 17.97 4.41
N ARG A 80 8.96 19.18 4.27
CA ARG A 80 9.33 20.09 3.18
C ARG A 80 10.27 21.18 3.68
N PRO A 81 11.42 21.44 3.02
CA PRO A 81 12.25 22.58 3.37
C PRO A 81 11.50 23.89 3.10
N ASN A 82 11.73 24.88 3.97
CA ASN A 82 11.27 26.25 3.72
C ASN A 82 11.96 26.79 2.45
N GLY A 83 11.19 27.31 1.49
CA GLY A 83 11.73 27.88 0.24
C GLY A 83 11.52 27.07 -1.04
N GLY A 84 10.74 25.98 -1.02
CA GLY A 84 10.27 25.33 -2.25
C GLY A 84 11.18 24.24 -2.84
N GLY A 85 11.99 23.58 -2.00
CA GLY A 85 12.83 22.44 -2.42
C GLY A 85 12.03 21.29 -3.03
N THR A 86 12.70 20.50 -3.87
CA THR A 86 12.05 19.40 -4.59
C THR A 86 11.61 18.27 -3.65
N ALA A 87 10.49 17.62 -4.01
CA ALA A 87 9.89 16.52 -3.26
C ALA A 87 10.81 15.28 -3.04
N GLU A 88 12.01 15.25 -3.61
CA GLU A 88 12.99 14.15 -3.43
C GLU A 88 13.81 14.28 -2.13
N ASP A 89 13.85 15.45 -1.49
CA ASP A 89 14.56 15.69 -0.20
C ASP A 89 13.72 15.39 1.05
N VAL A 90 12.54 14.82 0.84
CA VAL A 90 11.51 14.70 1.87
C VAL A 90 11.70 13.41 2.65
N GLY A 91 12.25 13.54 3.85
CA GLY A 91 12.20 12.48 4.87
C GLY A 91 10.75 12.13 5.20
N PHE A 92 10.46 10.84 5.30
CA PHE A 92 9.19 10.34 5.77
C PHE A 92 9.33 10.02 7.26
N GLU A 93 8.63 10.79 8.08
CA GLU A 93 8.54 10.52 9.52
C GLU A 93 7.16 9.98 9.86
N GLY A 94 7.16 9.00 10.76
CA GLY A 94 5.95 8.42 11.32
C GLY A 94 5.81 8.87 12.76
N TRP A 95 4.74 9.60 13.07
CA TRP A 95 4.40 9.98 14.44
C TRP A 95 3.39 8.98 14.98
N GLY A 96 3.68 8.37 16.14
CA GLY A 96 2.75 7.45 16.78
C GLY A 96 1.49 8.18 17.23
N ILE A 97 0.32 7.65 16.86
CA ILE A 97 -0.99 8.13 17.34
C ILE A 97 -1.46 7.24 18.48
N ALA A 98 -1.55 5.94 18.22
CA ALA A 98 -1.99 4.94 19.19
C ALA A 98 -1.30 3.60 18.95
N GLY A 99 -0.97 2.89 20.04
CA GLY A 99 -0.45 1.53 19.98
C GLY A 99 -1.53 0.52 19.56
N LEU A 100 -2.72 0.67 20.13
CA LEU A 100 -3.92 -0.14 19.92
C LEU A 100 -5.12 0.82 19.97
N LEU A 101 -6.11 0.61 19.10
CA LEU A 101 -7.36 1.37 19.07
C LEU A 101 -8.52 0.37 18.94
N HIS A 102 -9.36 0.25 19.97
CA HIS A 102 -10.51 -0.65 19.99
C HIS A 102 -11.64 -0.14 19.08
N PRO A 103 -12.67 -0.97 18.80
CA PRO A 103 -13.87 -0.51 18.10
C PRO A 103 -14.49 0.71 18.80
N ASP A 104 -14.90 1.67 17.99
CA ASP A 104 -15.52 2.94 18.35
C ASP A 104 -14.66 3.90 19.19
N GLU A 105 -13.37 3.59 19.37
CA GLU A 105 -12.41 4.50 20.00
C GLU A 105 -11.85 5.54 19.03
N ASP A 106 -11.56 6.70 19.59
CA ASP A 106 -10.93 7.84 18.94
C ASP A 106 -9.52 8.06 19.52
N ALA A 107 -8.59 8.44 18.66
CA ALA A 107 -7.25 8.87 19.06
C ALA A 107 -6.78 10.03 18.19
N GLU A 108 -5.91 10.85 18.74
CA GLU A 108 -5.39 12.02 18.05
C GLU A 108 -3.88 12.19 18.27
N VAL A 109 -3.24 12.85 17.30
CA VAL A 109 -1.86 13.30 17.44
C VAL A 109 -1.78 14.76 17.02
N THR A 110 -1.29 15.59 17.93
CA THR A 110 -0.92 16.96 17.62
C THR A 110 0.55 16.99 17.24
N THR A 111 0.84 17.65 16.12
CA THR A 111 2.23 17.90 15.71
C THR A 111 2.40 19.35 15.38
N LEU A 112 3.61 19.85 15.63
CA LEU A 112 3.99 21.21 15.27
C LEU A 112 3.93 21.37 13.76
N TYR A 113 3.46 22.53 13.31
CA TYR A 113 3.48 22.87 11.89
C TYR A 113 4.90 22.89 11.30
N ARG A 114 5.90 23.20 12.13
CA ARG A 114 7.32 23.28 11.76
C ARG A 114 8.19 22.47 12.72
N LEU A 115 9.19 21.82 12.15
CA LEU A 115 10.30 21.20 12.85
C LEU A 115 11.59 21.81 12.31
N GLY A 116 12.14 22.80 13.02
CA GLY A 116 13.25 23.61 12.54
C GLY A 116 12.89 24.43 11.29
N ASP A 117 13.70 24.31 10.24
CA ASP A 117 13.51 24.94 8.94
C ASP A 117 12.56 24.16 8.00
N ARG A 118 11.95 23.08 8.49
CA ARG A 118 11.08 22.20 7.71
C ARG A 118 9.63 22.33 8.13
N LYS A 119 8.75 22.39 7.14
CA LYS A 119 7.30 22.32 7.31
C LYS A 119 6.86 20.86 7.30
N ILE A 120 6.07 20.47 8.29
CA ILE A 120 5.45 19.15 8.34
C ILE A 120 4.13 19.18 7.56
N VAL A 121 4.00 18.33 6.56
CA VAL A 121 2.78 18.17 5.78
C VAL A 121 2.20 16.79 6.03
N HIS A 122 1.15 16.72 6.86
CA HIS A 122 0.37 15.50 7.07
C HIS A 122 -0.14 14.99 5.74
N TRP A 123 0.14 13.72 5.45
CA TRP A 123 -0.19 13.09 4.18
C TRP A 123 -1.18 11.95 4.36
N ALA A 124 -0.90 11.03 5.28
CA ALA A 124 -1.69 9.82 5.45
C ALA A 124 -1.65 9.32 6.89
N VAL A 125 -2.55 8.40 7.22
CA VAL A 125 -2.50 7.59 8.43
C VAL A 125 -2.19 6.16 8.03
N GLN A 126 -1.20 5.57 8.69
CA GLN A 126 -0.87 4.16 8.59
C GLN A 126 -1.43 3.44 9.81
N PHE A 127 -2.00 2.25 9.60
CA PHE A 127 -2.42 1.37 10.68
C PHE A 127 -2.31 -0.08 10.26
N THR A 128 -2.34 -0.98 11.22
CA THR A 128 -2.36 -2.43 11.01
C THR A 128 -3.68 -2.98 11.51
N ASP A 129 -4.40 -3.74 10.69
CA ASP A 129 -5.66 -4.37 11.10
C ASP A 129 -5.43 -5.59 12.01
N ALA A 130 -6.51 -6.16 12.55
CA ALA A 130 -6.44 -7.36 13.40
C ALA A 130 -5.82 -8.60 12.70
N ASP A 131 -5.81 -8.62 11.37
CA ASP A 131 -5.21 -9.69 10.56
C ASP A 131 -3.72 -9.44 10.25
N GLY A 132 -3.13 -8.35 10.78
CA GLY A 132 -1.73 -7.99 10.59
C GLY A 132 -1.44 -7.27 9.28
N ARG A 133 -2.46 -6.84 8.52
CA ARG A 133 -2.26 -6.12 7.26
C ARG A 133 -2.11 -4.64 7.47
N GLN A 134 -1.14 -4.08 6.77
CA GLN A 134 -0.83 -2.66 6.84
C GLN A 134 -1.60 -1.86 5.79
N TRP A 135 -2.36 -0.90 6.27
CA TRP A 135 -3.15 0.01 5.48
C TRP A 135 -2.62 1.43 5.60
N VAL A 136 -2.78 2.19 4.52
CA VAL A 136 -2.44 3.62 4.45
C VAL A 136 -3.67 4.35 3.92
N ARG A 137 -4.21 5.26 4.71
CA ARG A 137 -5.32 6.14 4.35
C ARG A 137 -4.82 7.54 4.11
N GLU A 138 -4.95 8.05 2.90
CA GLU A 138 -4.57 9.42 2.55
C GLU A 138 -5.55 10.43 3.16
N LEU A 139 -5.04 11.44 3.87
CA LEU A 139 -5.86 12.41 4.60
C LEU A 139 -6.61 13.38 3.67
N ASN A 140 -6.05 13.70 2.50
CA ASN A 140 -6.69 14.64 1.57
C ASN A 140 -7.80 14.00 0.73
N SER A 141 -7.63 12.73 0.34
CA SER A 141 -8.51 12.06 -0.62
C SER A 141 -9.39 10.99 0.01
N GLY A 142 -9.11 10.61 1.26
CA GLY A 142 -9.71 9.46 1.93
C GLY A 142 -9.33 8.11 1.29
N ARG A 143 -8.46 8.09 0.27
CA ARG A 143 -8.11 6.86 -0.44
C ARG A 143 -7.37 5.90 0.48
N LEU A 144 -7.87 4.67 0.53
CA LEU A 144 -7.28 3.57 1.26
C LEU A 144 -6.44 2.69 0.32
N ALA A 145 -5.19 2.45 0.69
CA ALA A 145 -4.28 1.57 -0.02
C ALA A 145 -3.56 0.61 0.94
N GLU A 146 -3.45 -0.64 0.54
CA GLU A 146 -2.63 -1.64 1.23
C GLU A 146 -1.14 -1.36 0.98
N GLN A 147 -0.30 -1.35 2.03
CA GLN A 147 1.10 -0.92 1.94
C GLN A 147 1.98 -1.84 1.08
N VAL A 148 1.65 -3.13 0.98
CA VAL A 148 2.36 -4.06 0.09
C VAL A 148 2.30 -3.57 -1.36
N SER A 149 1.18 -2.95 -1.75
CA SER A 149 1.03 -2.31 -3.06
C SER A 149 1.92 -1.07 -3.20
N GLN A 150 2.17 -0.32 -2.12
CA GLN A 150 3.01 0.88 -2.14
C GLN A 150 4.49 0.53 -2.28
N ARG A 151 5.02 -0.49 -1.58
CA ARG A 151 6.42 -0.92 -1.74
C ARG A 151 6.70 -1.40 -3.17
N ARG A 152 5.85 -2.28 -3.70
CA ARG A 152 5.96 -2.74 -5.10
C ARG A 152 5.82 -1.58 -6.09
N LYS A 153 4.86 -0.67 -5.90
CA LYS A 153 4.70 0.52 -6.77
C LYS A 153 5.85 1.51 -6.63
N ALA A 154 6.42 1.70 -5.44
CA ALA A 154 7.56 2.59 -5.21
C ALA A 154 8.82 2.03 -5.87
N LEU A 155 9.06 0.72 -5.75
CA LEU A 155 10.13 0.03 -6.48
C LEU A 155 9.95 0.13 -7.99
N TRP A 156 8.72 -0.09 -8.48
CA TRP A 156 8.40 0.04 -9.91
C TRP A 156 8.58 1.48 -10.41
N ARG A 157 8.10 2.49 -9.65
CA ARG A 157 8.29 3.92 -9.97
C ARG A 157 9.77 4.31 -9.96
N ARG A 158 10.57 3.78 -9.03
CA ARG A 158 12.03 3.99 -9.01
C ARG A 158 12.70 3.38 -10.23
N ALA A 159 12.31 2.16 -10.64
CA ALA A 159 12.81 1.51 -11.84
C ALA A 159 12.47 2.29 -13.12
N VAL A 160 11.20 2.70 -13.28
CA VAL A 160 10.75 3.50 -14.43
C VAL A 160 11.43 4.87 -14.47
N ARG A 161 11.57 5.56 -13.33
CA ARG A 161 12.28 6.85 -13.29
C ARG A 161 13.77 6.72 -13.62
N ARG A 162 14.44 5.64 -13.20
CA ARG A 162 15.83 5.36 -13.61
C ARG A 162 15.93 5.15 -15.13
N GLU A 163 15.01 4.39 -15.70
CA GLU A 163 14.97 4.14 -17.15
C GLU A 163 14.73 5.44 -17.95
N VAL A 164 13.78 6.29 -17.50
CA VAL A 164 13.52 7.59 -18.13
C VAL A 164 14.74 8.53 -18.02
N ARG A 165 15.45 8.53 -16.88
CA ARG A 165 16.70 9.29 -16.73
C ARG A 165 17.79 8.77 -17.66
N HIS A 166 17.97 7.46 -17.76
CA HIS A 166 18.94 6.82 -18.66
C HIS A 166 18.66 7.18 -20.13
N ARG A 167 17.41 7.04 -20.56
CA ARG A 167 17.00 7.42 -21.92
C ARG A 167 17.25 8.90 -22.20
N ARG A 168 16.87 9.80 -21.28
CA ARG A 168 17.13 11.24 -21.44
C ARG A 168 18.62 11.58 -21.50
N ALA A 169 19.47 10.91 -20.72
CA ALA A 169 20.92 11.10 -20.80
C ALA A 169 21.48 10.63 -22.15
N MET A 170 21.04 9.46 -22.62
CA MET A 170 21.42 8.91 -23.92
C MET A 170 21.02 9.83 -25.08
N TRP A 171 19.80 10.37 -25.06
CA TRP A 171 19.31 11.33 -26.06
C TRP A 171 20.09 12.65 -26.09
N ARG A 172 20.63 13.12 -24.95
CA ARG A 172 21.48 14.32 -24.90
C ARG A 172 22.83 14.08 -25.56
N GLN A 173 23.41 12.89 -25.37
CA GLN A 173 24.68 12.51 -25.99
C GLN A 173 24.53 12.42 -27.52
N VAL A 174 23.47 11.78 -28.01
CA VAL A 174 23.21 11.67 -29.47
C VAL A 174 23.02 13.03 -30.15
N ARG A 175 22.37 14.02 -29.50
CA ARG A 175 22.24 15.38 -30.05
C ARG A 175 23.52 16.22 -30.01
N GLY A 176 24.48 15.85 -29.17
CA GLY A 176 25.76 16.57 -29.05
C GLY A 176 26.77 16.28 -30.17
N TYR A 177 26.63 15.14 -30.88
CA TYR A 177 27.56 14.70 -31.93
C TYR A 177 27.23 15.22 -33.34
N GLY A 178 26.20 16.06 -33.48
CA GLY A 178 25.77 16.61 -34.77
C GLY A 178 26.18 18.06 -35.03
N ARG A 179 27.21 18.57 -34.34
CA ARG A 179 27.80 19.88 -34.58
C ARG A 179 29.28 19.75 -34.91
#